data_AF-A0A3M3ZU23-F1
#
_entry.id   AF-A0A3M3ZU23-F1
#
_cell.length_a   1.000
_cell.length_b   1.000
_cell.length_c   1.000
_cell.angle_alpha   90.00
_cell.angle_beta   90.00
_cell.angle_gamma   90.00
#
_symmetry.space_group_name_H-M   'P 1'
#
loop_
_entity.id
_entity.type
_entity.pdbx_description
1 polymer ?
#
loop_
_entity_poly.entity_id
_entity_poly.type
_entity_poly.pdbx_seq_one_letter_code
_entity_poly.pdbx_strand_id
1 'polypeptide(L)'
;MSTVIKPCAAPTFSKTAVEIDLVYVDDETQKMRIHAIVSDGKLASSEMYCHLVEWNGEKNELQPGILTAEDDSLLKYEGEWGYGDKSDVRFEFLDRPLNVGQEVMRVDAISGQRHVYTYRIVNITNLLK
;
A
#
# COMPACT_ATOMS: atom_id res chain seq x y z
N MET A 1 -8.02 -42.44 33.16
CA MET A 1 -8.45 -42.08 31.79
C MET A 1 -7.53 -40.97 31.31
N SER A 2 -6.74 -41.19 30.26
CA SER A 2 -5.78 -40.20 29.77
C SER A 2 -6.44 -39.39 28.65
N THR A 3 -6.69 -38.12 28.90
CA THR A 3 -7.29 -37.21 27.91
C THR A 3 -6.24 -36.85 26.87
N VAL A 4 -6.39 -37.36 25.65
CA VAL A 4 -5.55 -36.97 24.52
C VAL A 4 -6.05 -35.63 24.00
N ILE A 5 -5.32 -34.56 24.29
CA ILE A 5 -5.57 -33.25 23.71
C ILE A 5 -5.02 -33.28 22.28
N LYS A 6 -5.90 -33.21 21.28
CA LYS A 6 -5.50 -33.05 19.88
C LYS A 6 -4.83 -31.68 19.74
N PRO A 7 -3.59 -31.58 19.23
CA PRO A 7 -3.01 -30.29 18.92
C PRO A 7 -3.86 -29.62 17.85
N CYS A 8 -4.35 -28.41 18.12
CA CYS A 8 -4.93 -27.55 17.11
C CYS A 8 -3.80 -27.25 16.11
N ALA A 9 -4.01 -27.54 14.83
CA ALA A 9 -3.06 -27.12 13.80
C ALA A 9 -2.97 -25.58 13.85
N ALA A 10 -1.75 -25.05 13.97
CA ALA A 10 -1.55 -23.61 13.85
C ALA A 10 -2.06 -23.17 12.47
N PRO A 11 -2.84 -22.08 12.35
CA PRO A 11 -3.20 -21.55 11.06
C PRO A 11 -1.92 -21.28 10.26
N THR A 12 -1.80 -21.92 9.11
CA THR A 12 -0.72 -21.64 8.16
C THR A 12 -1.03 -20.30 7.50
N PHE A 13 -0.52 -19.23 8.10
CA PHE A 13 -0.56 -17.89 7.52
C PHE A 13 0.28 -17.88 6.23
N SER A 14 -0.37 -18.04 5.07
CA SER A 14 0.35 -17.99 3.79
C SER A 14 0.59 -16.53 3.42
N LYS A 15 1.83 -16.06 3.59
CA LYS A 15 2.26 -14.79 3.02
C LYS A 15 2.24 -14.89 1.50
N THR A 16 1.73 -13.85 0.84
CA THR A 16 1.63 -13.79 -0.62
C THR A 16 2.16 -12.45 -1.10
N ALA A 17 2.99 -12.46 -2.14
CA ALA A 17 3.37 -11.23 -2.84
C ALA A 17 2.25 -10.80 -3.80
N VAL A 18 1.86 -9.53 -3.72
CA VAL A 18 0.80 -8.96 -4.53
C VAL A 18 1.24 -7.67 -5.22
N GLU A 19 0.68 -7.43 -6.39
CA GLU A 19 0.66 -6.13 -7.06
C GLU A 19 -0.73 -5.51 -6.83
N ILE A 20 -0.77 -4.29 -6.34
CA ILE A 20 -1.99 -3.53 -6.04
C ILE A 20 -2.01 -2.35 -7.00
N ASP A 21 -3.00 -2.31 -7.90
CA ASP A 21 -3.22 -1.18 -8.79
C ASP A 21 -4.24 -0.23 -8.17
N LEU A 22 -3.92 1.06 -8.17
CA LEU A 22 -4.76 2.13 -7.65
C LEU A 22 -4.92 3.25 -8.68
N VAL A 23 -6.07 3.92 -8.65
CA VAL A 23 -6.35 5.13 -9.44
C VAL A 23 -6.68 6.27 -8.50
N TYR A 24 -6.28 7.50 -8.85
CA TYR A 24 -6.70 8.69 -8.10
C TYR A 24 -8.19 8.95 -8.37
N VAL A 25 -8.97 9.19 -7.30
CA VAL A 25 -10.43 9.32 -7.39
C VAL A 25 -10.86 10.55 -8.20
N ASP A 26 -10.16 11.68 -8.09
CA ASP A 26 -10.55 12.90 -8.81
C ASP A 26 -10.05 12.91 -10.28
N ASP A 27 -9.06 12.07 -10.62
CA ASP A 27 -8.53 11.92 -11.97
C ASP A 27 -7.93 10.51 -12.17
N GLU A 28 -8.74 9.59 -12.72
CA GLU A 28 -8.33 8.20 -12.92
C GLU A 28 -7.24 8.01 -14.00
N THR A 29 -6.84 9.07 -14.71
CA THR A 29 -5.67 9.02 -15.59
C THR A 29 -4.37 8.90 -14.78
N GLN A 30 -4.39 9.33 -13.52
CA GLN A 30 -3.30 9.22 -12.58
C GLN A 30 -3.40 7.91 -11.79
N LYS A 31 -2.28 7.18 -11.75
CA LYS A 31 -2.27 5.78 -11.31
C LYS A 31 -1.11 5.53 -10.38
N MET A 32 -1.32 4.61 -9.45
CA MET A 32 -0.27 4.12 -8.57
C MET A 32 -0.27 2.61 -8.57
N ARG A 33 0.91 2.02 -8.47
CA ARG A 33 1.08 0.59 -8.29
C ARG A 33 1.96 0.34 -7.08
N ILE A 34 1.53 -0.57 -6.21
CA ILE A 34 2.25 -0.97 -5.00
C ILE A 34 2.53 -2.47 -5.05
N HIS A 35 3.75 -2.87 -4.77
CA HIS A 35 4.17 -4.26 -4.60
C HIS A 35 4.35 -4.52 -3.11
N ALA A 36 3.52 -5.41 -2.57
CA ALA A 36 3.42 -5.64 -1.14
C ALA A 36 3.41 -7.14 -0.81
N ILE A 37 3.70 -7.46 0.46
CA ILE A 37 3.40 -8.77 1.02
C ILE A 37 2.10 -8.66 1.82
N VAL A 38 1.19 -9.60 1.62
CA VAL A 38 -0.03 -9.73 2.42
C VAL A 38 -0.05 -11.02 3.24
N SER A 39 -0.65 -10.98 4.42
CA SER A 39 -0.96 -12.11 5.29
C SER A 39 -2.43 -12.01 5.69
N ASP A 40 -3.21 -13.07 5.48
CA ASP A 40 -4.68 -13.06 5.64
C ASP A 40 -5.37 -11.90 4.90
N GLY A 41 -4.81 -11.52 3.75
CA GLY A 41 -5.29 -10.40 2.93
C GLY A 41 -4.97 -9.01 3.49
N LYS A 42 -4.37 -8.88 4.69
CA LYS A 42 -3.88 -7.61 5.23
C LYS A 42 -2.42 -7.37 4.84
N LEU A 43 -1.98 -6.11 4.81
CA LEU A 43 -0.57 -5.76 4.61
C LEU A 43 0.31 -6.41 5.69
N ALA A 44 1.47 -6.93 5.27
CA ALA A 44 2.38 -7.70 6.11
C ALA A 44 3.87 -7.39 5.84
N SER A 45 4.15 -6.38 5.03
CA SER A 45 5.50 -5.89 4.69
C SER A 45 5.73 -4.52 5.32
N SER A 46 6.84 -4.36 6.03
CA SER A 46 7.29 -3.07 6.58
C SER A 46 7.85 -2.12 5.51
N GLU A 47 8.19 -2.65 4.32
CA GLU A 47 8.69 -1.89 3.19
C GLU A 47 8.00 -2.39 1.90
N MET A 48 7.56 -1.48 1.04
CA MET A 48 6.88 -1.80 -0.22
C MET A 48 7.46 -0.94 -1.36
N TYR A 49 7.65 -1.55 -2.53
CA TYR A 49 8.01 -0.79 -3.72
C TYR A 49 6.76 -0.26 -4.40
N CYS A 50 6.78 0.99 -4.82
CA CYS A 50 5.70 1.57 -5.59
C CYS A 50 6.21 2.38 -6.78
N HIS A 51 5.28 2.70 -7.68
CA HIS A 51 5.48 3.80 -8.61
C HIS A 51 4.16 4.53 -8.82
N LEU A 52 4.28 5.82 -9.02
CA LEU A 52 3.20 6.74 -9.29
C LEU A 52 3.33 7.26 -10.72
N VAL A 53 2.21 7.41 -11.41
CA VAL A 53 2.08 8.10 -12.68
C VAL A 53 1.14 9.27 -12.46
N GLU A 54 1.69 10.49 -12.43
CA GLU A 54 0.96 11.73 -12.15
C GLU A 54 1.26 12.81 -13.19
N TRP A 55 0.34 13.76 -13.35
CA TRP A 55 0.52 14.89 -14.26
C TRP A 55 1.38 15.97 -13.60
N ASN A 56 2.52 16.28 -14.20
CA ASN A 56 3.47 17.27 -13.65
C ASN A 56 3.25 18.71 -14.15
N GLY A 57 2.16 18.96 -14.89
CA GLY A 57 1.93 20.24 -15.57
C GLY A 57 2.14 20.19 -17.09
N GLU A 58 2.89 19.21 -17.59
CA GLU A 58 3.23 19.08 -19.02
C GLU A 58 2.98 17.68 -19.60
N LYS A 59 3.24 16.63 -18.81
CA LYS A 59 3.03 15.23 -19.19
C LYS A 59 2.78 14.37 -17.96
N ASN A 60 2.31 13.15 -18.20
CA ASN A 60 2.33 12.12 -17.18
C ASN A 60 3.78 11.67 -16.95
N GLU A 61 4.23 11.78 -15.71
CA GLU A 61 5.56 11.40 -15.27
C GLU A 61 5.48 10.18 -14.36
N LEU A 62 6.38 9.21 -14.58
CA LEU A 62 6.51 8.05 -13.71
C LEU A 62 7.55 8.34 -12.64
N GLN A 63 7.14 8.22 -11.37
CA GLN A 63 7.99 8.40 -10.21
C GLN A 63 8.08 7.08 -9.44
N PRO A 64 9.26 6.44 -9.36
CA PRO A 64 9.45 5.29 -8.49
C PRO A 64 9.52 5.74 -7.02
N GLY A 65 9.07 4.89 -6.12
CA GLY A 65 9.12 5.16 -4.69
C GLY A 65 9.19 3.92 -3.81
N ILE A 66 9.46 4.17 -2.54
CA ILE A 66 9.46 3.19 -1.45
C ILE A 66 8.48 3.67 -0.38
N LEU A 67 7.63 2.77 0.10
CA LEU A 67 6.74 3.01 1.22
C LEU A 67 7.28 2.26 2.44
N THR A 68 7.64 2.98 3.51
CA THR A 68 8.19 2.42 4.75
C THR A 68 7.19 2.57 5.88
N ALA A 69 6.90 1.50 6.61
CA ALA A 69 5.93 1.52 7.70
C ALA A 69 6.39 2.46 8.82
N GLU A 70 5.46 3.30 9.31
CA GLU A 70 5.72 4.18 10.47
C GLU A 70 5.81 3.40 11.78
N ASP A 71 5.11 2.26 11.87
CA ASP A 71 5.01 1.42 13.05
C ASP A 71 4.62 -0.05 12.71
N ASP A 72 4.58 -0.91 13.72
CA ASP A 72 4.23 -2.32 13.58
C ASP A 72 2.75 -2.58 13.23
N SER A 73 1.90 -1.54 13.14
CA SER A 73 0.50 -1.71 12.71
C SER A 73 0.38 -1.99 11.22
N LEU A 74 1.39 -1.59 10.43
CA LEU A 74 1.41 -1.74 8.97
C LEU A 74 0.22 -1.06 8.27
N LEU A 75 -0.35 -0.01 8.87
CA LEU A 75 -1.46 0.77 8.33
C LEU A 75 -1.00 2.12 7.75
N LYS A 76 0.17 2.60 8.17
CA LYS A 76 0.70 3.92 7.82
C LYS A 76 2.10 3.77 7.29
N TYR A 77 2.36 4.42 6.16
CA TYR A 77 3.65 4.35 5.50
C TYR A 77 4.14 5.73 5.08
N GLU A 78 5.38 6.04 5.39
CA GLU A 78 6.11 7.17 4.83
C GLU A 78 6.54 6.84 3.40
N GLY A 79 6.30 7.75 2.47
CA GLY A 79 6.68 7.62 1.06
C GLY A 79 7.99 8.35 0.77
N GLU A 80 8.97 7.64 0.23
CA GLU A 80 10.17 8.22 -0.37
C GLU A 80 10.08 8.12 -1.89
N TRP A 81 10.22 9.24 -2.58
CA TRP A 81 10.29 9.28 -4.05
C TRP A 81 11.75 9.39 -4.50
N GLY A 82 12.03 8.92 -5.72
CA GLY A 82 13.39 8.91 -6.27
C GLY A 82 14.14 10.25 -6.10
N TYR A 83 15.48 10.17 -6.06
CA TYR A 83 16.40 11.29 -5.88
C TYR A 83 16.51 11.87 -4.45
N GLY A 84 16.11 11.11 -3.43
CA GLY A 84 16.31 11.48 -2.03
C GLY A 84 15.35 12.55 -1.55
N ASP A 85 14.20 12.69 -2.22
CA ASP A 85 13.11 13.54 -1.77
C ASP A 85 12.38 12.85 -0.62
N LYS A 86 12.78 13.20 0.60
CA LYS A 86 12.00 12.95 1.81
C LYS A 86 10.87 13.96 1.87
N SER A 87 9.98 13.84 0.91
CA SER A 87 8.72 14.56 0.94
C SER A 87 7.94 14.04 2.15
N ASP A 88 7.30 14.94 2.90
CA ASP A 88 6.43 14.61 4.03
C ASP A 88 5.14 13.94 3.50
N VAL A 89 5.30 12.78 2.86
CA VAL A 89 4.26 12.03 2.15
C VAL A 89 3.95 10.80 2.96
N ARG A 90 2.66 10.61 3.22
CA ARG A 90 2.17 9.52 4.05
C ARG A 90 0.99 8.83 3.40
N PHE A 91 1.01 7.50 3.42
CA PHE A 91 -0.07 6.65 2.98
C PHE A 91 -0.79 6.02 4.16
N GLU A 92 -2.12 6.00 4.11
CA GLU A 92 -2.97 5.38 5.14
C GLU A 92 -3.89 4.32 4.53
N PHE A 93 -3.85 3.11 5.09
CA PHE A 93 -4.67 1.97 4.74
C PHE A 93 -5.66 1.64 5.86
N LEU A 94 -6.79 1.04 5.51
CA LEU A 94 -7.77 0.56 6.48
C LEU A 94 -7.32 -0.75 7.14
N ASP A 95 -7.59 -0.91 8.43
CA ASP A 95 -7.31 -2.15 9.20
C ASP A 95 -8.29 -3.29 8.84
N ARG A 96 -8.19 -3.79 7.61
CA ARG A 96 -8.98 -4.91 7.10
C ARG A 96 -8.29 -5.54 5.88
N PRO A 97 -8.67 -6.75 5.46
CA PRO A 97 -8.16 -7.32 4.22
C PRO A 97 -8.36 -6.38 3.02
N LEU A 98 -7.34 -6.29 2.17
CA LEU A 98 -7.37 -5.51 0.94
C LEU A 98 -8.46 -6.02 0.01
N ASN A 99 -9.23 -5.08 -0.56
CA ASN A 99 -10.30 -5.38 -1.49
C ASN A 99 -10.37 -4.34 -2.61
N VAL A 100 -10.80 -4.76 -3.80
CA VAL A 100 -11.11 -3.83 -4.89
C VAL A 100 -12.23 -2.88 -4.45
N GLY A 101 -12.08 -1.59 -4.77
CA GLY A 101 -12.95 -0.51 -4.34
C GLY A 101 -12.58 0.10 -2.98
N GLN A 102 -11.62 -0.47 -2.24
CA GLN A 102 -11.12 0.15 -1.03
C GLN A 102 -10.32 1.41 -1.35
N GLU A 103 -10.52 2.44 -0.53
CA GLU A 103 -9.77 3.69 -0.59
C GLU A 103 -8.48 3.61 0.23
N VAL A 104 -7.46 4.31 -0.26
CA VAL A 104 -6.15 4.52 0.34
C VAL A 104 -5.88 6.02 0.29
N MET A 105 -5.54 6.62 1.42
CA MET A 105 -5.29 8.05 1.49
C MET A 105 -3.78 8.31 1.35
N ARG A 106 -3.41 9.28 0.51
CA ARG A 106 -2.09 9.90 0.47
C ARG A 106 -2.21 11.30 1.05
N VAL A 107 -1.32 11.64 1.97
CA VAL A 107 -1.25 12.95 2.63
C VAL A 107 0.13 13.53 2.36
N ASP A 108 0.16 14.69 1.72
CA ASP A 108 1.39 15.40 1.42
C ASP A 108 1.45 16.69 2.25
N ALA A 109 2.57 16.95 2.92
CA ALA A 109 2.84 18.25 3.50
C ALA A 109 3.81 19.05 2.62
N ILE A 110 3.28 20.03 1.89
CA ILE A 110 4.06 20.89 0.99
C ILE A 110 3.98 22.32 1.52
N SER A 111 5.12 22.93 1.83
CA SER A 111 5.19 24.32 2.34
C SER A 111 4.29 24.59 3.55
N GLY A 112 4.13 23.60 4.44
CA GLY A 112 3.28 23.68 5.63
C GLY A 112 1.77 23.53 5.36
N GLN A 113 1.36 23.31 4.11
CA GLN A 113 -0.02 22.96 3.75
C GLN A 113 -0.16 21.45 3.62
N ARG A 114 -1.28 20.94 4.15
CA ARG A 114 -1.64 19.52 4.07
C ARG A 114 -2.56 19.30 2.88
N HIS A 115 -2.11 18.51 1.91
CA HIS A 115 -2.88 18.06 0.77
C HIS A 115 -3.28 16.60 0.97
N VAL A 116 -4.52 16.24 0.63
CA VAL A 116 -5.05 14.89 0.80
C VAL A 116 -5.55 14.39 -0.54
N TYR A 117 -5.02 13.26 -0.98
CA TYR A 117 -5.39 12.58 -2.22
C TYR A 117 -5.96 11.20 -1.88
N THR A 118 -7.14 10.90 -2.39
CA THR A 118 -7.77 9.58 -2.18
C THR A 118 -7.58 8.73 -3.42
N TYR A 119 -6.94 7.59 -3.25
CA TYR A 119 -6.78 6.56 -4.28
C TYR A 119 -7.75 5.42 -4.02
N ARG A 120 -8.20 4.76 -5.09
CA ARG A 120 -9.06 3.58 -5.01
C ARG A 120 -8.35 2.38 -5.61
N ILE A 121 -8.34 1.25 -4.88
CA ILE A 121 -7.83 -0.02 -5.39
C ILE A 121 -8.73 -0.50 -6.53
N VAL A 122 -8.17 -0.72 -7.71
CA VAL A 122 -8.90 -1.20 -8.89
C VAL A 122 -8.57 -2.66 -9.22
N ASN A 123 -7.40 -3.15 -8.80
CA ASN A 123 -6.98 -4.51 -9.03
C ASN A 123 -5.97 -4.98 -7.97
N ILE A 124 -5.98 -6.28 -7.68
CA ILE A 124 -5.00 -6.94 -6.80
C ILE A 124 -4.58 -8.24 -7.48
N THR A 125 -3.34 -8.30 -7.95
CA THR A 125 -2.76 -9.45 -8.66
C THR A 125 -1.88 -10.24 -7.71
N ASN A 126 -2.10 -11.55 -7.59
CA ASN A 126 -1.17 -12.45 -6.90
C ASN A 126 0.03 -12.75 -7.81
N LEU A 127 1.24 -12.46 -7.35
CA LEU A 127 2.47 -12.57 -8.14
C LEU A 127 3.14 -13.96 -8.08
N LEU A 128 2.60 -14.88 -7.28
CA LEU A 128 3.16 -16.22 -7.06
C LEU A 128 2.25 -17.34 -7.58
N LYS A 129 1.23 -17.00 -8.38
CA LYS A 129 0.28 -17.94 -8.98
C LYS A 129 0.55 -18.15 -10.46
#